data_AF-A0A2S9FXG6-F1
#
_entry.id   AF-A0A2S9FXG6-F1
#
_cell.length_a   1.000
_cell.length_b   1.000
_cell.length_c   1.000
_cell.angle_alpha   90.00
_cell.angle_beta   90.00
_cell.angle_gamma   90.00
#
_symmetry.space_group_name_H-M   'P 1'
#
loop_
_entity.id
_entity.type
_entity.pdbx_description
1 polymer ?
#
loop_
_entity_poly.entity_id
_entity_poly.type
_entity_poly.pdbx_seq_one_letter_code
_entity_poly.pdbx_strand_id
1 'polypeptide(L)'
;EPYSVGDPNAGVHAFNATLLALEHRRRTGEGSMVEAAMVDAAPSVAAEQVIEYSAYGALLQRDGNRGPTAAPQNLYLSTEIDEFG
;
A
#
# COMPACT_ATOMS: atom_id res chain seq x y z
N GLU A 1 4.68 8.14 15.99
CA GLU A 1 5.38 8.90 14.93
C GLU A 1 4.62 8.70 13.63
N PRO A 2 4.52 9.67 12.70
CA PRO A 2 3.85 9.42 11.43
C PRO A 2 4.56 8.25 10.73
N TYR A 3 3.88 7.12 10.62
CA TYR A 3 4.42 5.96 9.94
C TYR A 3 4.70 6.36 8.49
N SER A 4 5.96 6.33 8.08
CA SER A 4 6.37 6.61 6.71
C SER A 4 5.98 5.42 5.83
N VAL A 5 4.69 5.15 5.62
CA VAL A 5 4.20 3.96 4.89
C VAL A 5 4.78 3.88 3.48
N GLY A 6 5.11 5.03 2.87
CA GLY A 6 5.72 5.10 1.55
C GLY A 6 7.12 4.48 1.49
N ASP A 7 7.97 4.72 2.49
CA ASP A 7 9.37 4.26 2.48
C ASP A 7 9.52 2.73 2.45
N PRO A 8 8.92 1.95 3.37
CA PRO A 8 9.04 0.49 3.35
C PRO A 8 8.29 -0.10 2.16
N ASN A 9 7.17 0.51 1.73
CA ASN A 9 6.45 0.03 0.56
C ASN A 9 7.32 0.14 -0.71
N ALA A 10 7.88 1.33 -0.99
CA ALA A 10 8.82 1.53 -2.09
C ALA A 10 10.06 0.63 -1.97
N GLY A 11 10.59 0.45 -0.76
CA GLY A 11 11.69 -0.45 -0.47
C GLY A 11 11.40 -1.90 -0.85
N VAL A 12 10.21 -2.42 -0.54
CA VAL A 12 9.80 -3.79 -0.92
C VAL A 12 9.66 -3.93 -2.44
N HIS A 13 9.10 -2.93 -3.12
CA HIS A 13 9.03 -2.93 -4.59
C HIS A 13 10.43 -2.90 -5.23
N ALA A 14 11.33 -2.04 -4.74
CA ALA A 14 12.71 -1.96 -5.19
C ALA A 14 13.47 -3.29 -4.95
N PHE A 15 13.29 -3.90 -3.79
CA PHE A 15 13.87 -5.19 -3.45
C PHE A 15 13.43 -6.28 -4.44
N ASN A 16 12.12 -6.42 -4.67
CA ASN A 16 11.58 -7.41 -5.60
C ASN A 16 12.06 -7.16 -7.04
N ALA A 17 12.01 -5.91 -7.51
CA ALA A 17 12.48 -5.55 -8.84
C ALA A 17 13.99 -5.83 -9.03
N THR A 18 14.80 -5.63 -7.98
CA THR A 18 16.23 -5.95 -7.99
C THR A 18 16.47 -7.46 -8.12
N LEU A 19 15.71 -8.29 -7.39
CA LEU A 19 15.80 -9.75 -7.53
C LEU A 19 15.45 -10.19 -8.96
N LEU A 20 14.42 -9.59 -9.55
CA LEU A 20 14.05 -9.88 -10.94
C LEU A 20 15.12 -9.43 -11.94
N ALA A 21 15.74 -8.27 -11.74
CA ALA A 21 16.84 -7.79 -12.57
C ALA A 21 18.08 -8.70 -12.49
N LEU A 22 18.39 -9.24 -11.30
CA LEU A 22 19.47 -10.20 -11.13
C LEU A 22 19.17 -11.52 -11.83
N GLU A 23 17.93 -12.03 -11.72
CA GLU A 23 17.51 -13.25 -12.43
C GLU A 23 17.51 -13.05 -13.94
N HIS A 24 17.05 -11.88 -14.42
CA HIS A 24 17.13 -11.51 -15.84
C HIS A 24 18.58 -11.57 -16.31
N ARG A 25 19.50 -10.90 -15.61
CA ARG A 25 20.94 -10.91 -15.92
C ARG A 25 21.53 -12.31 -15.90
N ARG A 26 21.14 -13.17 -14.96
CA ARG A 26 21.62 -14.57 -14.90
C ARG A 26 21.23 -15.36 -16.15
N ARG A 27 20.06 -15.08 -16.73
CA ARG A 27 19.53 -15.79 -17.91
C ARG A 27 20.01 -15.21 -19.23
N THR A 28 20.17 -13.90 -19.33
CA THR A 28 20.44 -13.19 -20.60
C THR A 28 21.86 -12.66 -20.72
N GLY A 29 22.54 -12.46 -19.58
CA GLY A 29 23.81 -11.73 -19.52
C GLY A 29 23.64 -10.21 -19.44
N GLU A 30 22.43 -9.68 -19.57
CA GLU A 30 22.14 -8.24 -19.64
C GLU A 30 21.64 -7.68 -18.30
N GLY A 31 22.10 -6.48 -17.94
CA GLY A 31 21.60 -5.78 -16.74
C GLY A 31 20.29 -5.04 -17.00
N SER A 32 19.64 -4.58 -15.93
CA SER A 32 18.45 -3.72 -16.01
C SER A 32 18.56 -2.56 -15.02
N MET A 33 18.08 -1.38 -15.40
CA MET A 33 17.87 -0.27 -14.47
C MET A 33 16.59 -0.54 -13.67
N VAL A 34 16.65 -0.39 -12.36
CA VAL A 34 15.49 -0.52 -11.47
C VAL A 34 15.09 0.87 -10.98
N GLU A 35 13.91 1.32 -11.40
CA GLU A 35 13.28 2.53 -10.90
C GLU A 35 12.13 2.15 -9.97
N ALA A 36 12.14 2.71 -8.76
CA ALA A 36 11.15 2.42 -7.72
C ALA A 36 10.72 3.73 -7.06
N ALA A 37 10.06 4.61 -7.81
CA ALA A 37 9.54 5.84 -7.26
C ALA A 37 8.46 5.54 -6.22
N MET A 38 8.48 6.25 -5.09
CA MET A 38 7.51 6.01 -4.00
C MET A 38 6.06 6.18 -4.44
N VAL A 39 5.82 7.10 -5.38
CA VAL A 39 4.48 7.34 -5.95
C VAL A 39 3.97 6.15 -6.76
N ASP A 40 4.85 5.41 -7.43
CA ASP A 40 4.47 4.25 -8.25
C ASP A 40 4.18 3.02 -7.38
N ALA A 41 4.77 2.96 -6.18
CA ALA A 41 4.49 1.93 -5.20
C ALA A 41 3.17 2.17 -4.45
N ALA A 42 2.74 3.42 -4.29
CA ALA A 42 1.57 3.80 -3.49
C ALA A 42 0.25 3.10 -3.91
N PRO A 43 -0.06 2.91 -5.21
CA PRO A 43 -1.26 2.20 -5.64
C PRO A 43 -1.38 0.78 -5.08
N SER A 44 -0.27 0.08 -4.81
CA SER A 44 -0.35 -1.29 -4.26
C SER A 44 -1.07 -1.37 -2.90
N VAL A 45 -1.14 -0.27 -2.15
CA VAL A 45 -1.84 -0.18 -0.85
C VAL A 45 -3.01 0.79 -0.83
N ALA A 46 -3.20 1.58 -1.91
CA ALA A 46 -4.24 2.61 -2.00
C ALA A 46 -5.08 2.51 -3.29
N ALA A 47 -5.04 1.36 -3.97
CA ALA A 47 -5.69 1.15 -5.28
C ALA A 47 -7.20 1.43 -5.25
N GLU A 48 -7.88 1.16 -4.14
CA GLU A 48 -9.34 1.29 -4.02
C GLU A 48 -9.84 2.67 -4.46
N GLN A 49 -9.16 3.75 -4.05
CA GLN A 49 -9.52 5.12 -4.43
C GLN A 49 -9.53 5.32 -5.95
N VAL A 50 -8.53 4.76 -6.65
CA VAL A 50 -8.38 4.87 -8.11
C VAL A 50 -9.43 4.02 -8.80
N ILE A 51 -9.68 2.80 -8.30
CA ILE A 51 -10.67 1.87 -8.83
C ILE A 51 -12.07 2.48 -8.73
N GLU A 52 -12.50 2.89 -7.54
CA GLU A 52 -13.85 3.43 -7.30
C GLU A 52 -14.14 4.69 -8.12
N TYR A 53 -13.16 5.59 -8.21
CA TYR A 53 -13.32 6.80 -9.01
C TYR A 53 -13.36 6.50 -10.51
N SER A 54 -12.46 5.64 -11.01
CA SER A 54 -12.39 5.35 -12.45
C SER A 54 -13.57 4.51 -12.96
N ALA A 55 -14.07 3.58 -12.14
CA ALA A 55 -15.18 2.70 -12.51
C ALA A 55 -16.55 3.35 -12.30
N TYR A 56 -16.73 4.15 -11.25
CA TYR A 56 -18.05 4.62 -10.81
C TYR A 56 -18.15 6.13 -10.61
N GLY A 57 -17.06 6.89 -10.78
CA GLY A 57 -17.01 8.31 -10.45
C GLY A 57 -17.06 8.61 -8.94
N ALA A 58 -16.93 7.59 -8.10
CA ALA A 58 -17.04 7.70 -6.65
C ALA A 58 -15.69 8.15 -6.03
N LEU A 59 -15.63 9.39 -5.54
CA LEU A 59 -14.47 9.89 -4.81
C LEU A 59 -14.59 9.54 -3.31
N LEU A 60 -13.94 8.46 -2.90
CA LEU A 60 -13.86 8.07 -1.49
C LEU A 60 -13.35 9.20 -0.59
N GLN A 61 -13.92 9.29 0.61
CA GLN A 61 -13.57 10.27 1.64
C GLN A 61 -13.13 9.56 2.92
N ARG A 62 -12.57 10.32 3.86
CA ARG A 62 -12.27 9.78 5.20
C ARG A 62 -13.59 9.39 5.90
N ASP A 63 -13.82 8.10 6.13
CA ASP A 63 -14.97 7.58 6.91
C ASP A 63 -14.57 7.07 8.31
N GLY A 64 -13.30 7.32 8.69
CA GLY A 64 -12.75 6.88 9.97
C GLY A 64 -12.70 5.35 10.06
N ASN A 65 -13.15 4.81 11.19
CA ASN A 65 -13.08 3.38 11.49
C ASN A 65 -14.32 2.59 11.03
N ARG A 66 -15.30 3.26 10.43
CA ARG A 66 -16.53 2.60 9.96
C ARG A 66 -16.24 1.75 8.73
N GLY A 67 -16.66 0.48 8.77
CA GLY A 67 -16.62 -0.39 7.61
C GLY A 67 -17.69 -0.02 6.56
N PRO A 68 -17.41 -0.16 5.26
CA PRO A 68 -18.34 0.28 4.22
C PRO A 68 -19.58 -0.61 4.04
N THR A 69 -19.56 -1.86 4.53
CA THR A 69 -20.55 -2.88 4.13
C THR A 69 -21.40 -3.45 5.25
N ALA A 70 -21.04 -3.24 6.53
CA ALA A 70 -21.72 -3.89 7.64
C ALA A 70 -21.84 -3.00 8.89
N ALA A 71 -22.85 -3.30 9.70
CA ALA A 71 -23.01 -2.74 11.04
C ALA A 71 -23.45 -3.84 12.02
N PRO A 72 -22.78 -4.00 13.20
CA PRO A 72 -21.67 -3.17 13.69
C PRO A 72 -20.30 -3.60 13.13
N GLN A 73 -19.56 -2.66 12.51
CA GLN A 73 -18.17 -2.81 12.10
C GLN A 73 -17.44 -1.46 12.30
N ASN A 74 -16.80 -1.29 13.46
CA ASN A 74 -16.12 -0.06 13.86
C ASN A 74 -15.11 -0.35 14.99
N LEU A 75 -14.30 0.65 15.37
CA LEU A 75 -13.60 0.64 16.66
C LEU A 75 -14.53 1.21 17.75
N TYR A 76 -14.67 0.48 18.86
CA TYR A 76 -15.51 0.84 19.99
C TYR A 76 -14.68 0.85 21.28
N LEU A 77 -15.00 1.79 22.18
CA LEU A 77 -14.32 1.91 23.46
C LEU A 77 -14.64 0.70 24.34
N SER A 78 -13.64 0.18 25.04
CA SER A 78 -13.81 -0.82 26.10
C SER A 78 -13.46 -0.21 27.47
N THR A 79 -13.71 -0.94 28.55
CA THR A 79 -13.36 -0.51 29.91
C THR A 79 -11.88 -0.67 30.25
N GLU A 80 -11.12 -1.38 29.41
CA GLU A 80 -9.71 -1.66 29.66
C GLU A 80 -8.78 -0.65 28.96
N ILE A 81 -7.54 -0.60 29.42
CA ILE A 81 -6.50 0.24 28.84
C ILE A 81 -5.94 -0.48 27.62
N ASP A 82 -5.73 0.27 26.53
CA ASP A 82 -5.00 -0.23 25.36
C ASP A 82 -3.55 -0.52 25.75
N GLU A 83 -3.17 -1.81 25.75
CA GLU A 83 -1.83 -2.27 26.14
C GLU A 83 -0.72 -1.77 25.21
N PHE A 84 -1.06 -1.15 24.08
CA PHE A 84 -0.14 -0.65 23.06
C PHE A 84 -0.12 0.88 22.90
N GLY A 85 -0.66 1.63 23.88
CA GLY A 85 -0.63 3.10 23.92
C GLY A 85 0.76 3.70 24.05
#